data_AF-A0A3D4WL22-F1
#
_entry.id   AF-A0A3D4WL22-F1
#
_cell.length_a   1.000
_cell.length_b   1.000
_cell.length_c   1.000
_cell.angle_alpha   90.00
_cell.angle_beta   90.00
_cell.angle_gamma   90.00
#
_symmetry.space_group_name_H-M   'P 1'
#
loop_
_entity.id
_entity.type
_entity.pdbx_description
1 polymer ?
#
loop_
_entity_poly.entity_id
_entity_poly.type
_entity_poly.pdbx_seq_one_letter_code
_entity_poly.pdbx_strand_id
1 'polypeptide(L)'
;MTFRERMAGELRLTGEQEPRQMELRLDVDWRGEHAPVRGIVHVTGWPEMPCHGTMRIAPIRARRIRYQLDFAEDSHLDGWKSVSLWHPVRSMTRLPATLTRSGEILGVASLRFHLRHDLMRLLLSFRRARWTS
;
A
#
# COMPACT_ATOMS: atom_id res chain seq x y z
N MET A 1 -16.58 4.27 3.16
CA MET A 1 -15.81 4.81 4.30
C MET A 1 -14.53 5.37 3.73
N THR A 2 -14.22 6.63 4.01
CA THR A 2 -12.94 7.22 3.60
C THR A 2 -11.99 7.22 4.78
N PHE A 3 -10.73 6.85 4.56
CA PHE A 3 -9.69 6.96 5.57
C PHE A 3 -8.39 7.45 4.93
N ARG A 4 -7.56 8.11 5.74
CA ARG A 4 -6.20 8.51 5.36
C ARG A 4 -5.23 7.44 5.79
N GLU A 5 -4.24 7.15 4.96
CA GLU A 5 -3.18 6.19 5.25
C GLU A 5 -1.82 6.83 4.99
N ARG A 6 -0.85 6.53 5.86
CA ARG A 6 0.54 6.90 5.64
C ARG A 6 1.37 5.63 5.59
N MET A 7 2.08 5.42 4.49
CA MET A 7 3.03 4.33 4.36
C MET A 7 4.44 4.90 4.25
N ALA A 8 5.36 4.47 5.10
CA ALA A 8 6.74 4.96 5.09
C ALA A 8 7.73 3.80 5.07
N GLY A 9 8.86 4.00 4.40
CA GLY A 9 9.93 3.02 4.32
C GLY A 9 10.99 3.42 3.32
N GLU A 10 11.57 2.42 2.66
CA GLU A 10 12.72 2.59 1.78
C GLU A 10 12.39 2.19 0.35
N LEU A 11 12.94 2.92 -0.62
CA LEU A 11 12.99 2.59 -2.03
C LEU A 11 14.44 2.28 -2.40
N ARG A 12 14.69 1.07 -2.91
CA ARG A 12 15.98 0.67 -3.48
C ARG A 12 15.88 0.77 -5.00
N LEU A 13 16.53 1.78 -5.57
CA LEU A 13 16.61 1.97 -7.01
C LEU A 13 17.71 1.09 -7.61
N THR A 14 17.44 0.52 -8.77
CA THR A 14 18.42 -0.23 -9.55
C THR A 14 19.59 0.69 -9.91
N GLY A 15 20.81 0.28 -9.57
CA GLY A 15 22.03 1.06 -9.85
C GLY A 15 22.44 2.04 -8.74
N GLU A 16 21.63 2.22 -7.70
CA GLU A 16 22.00 2.99 -6.51
C GLU A 16 22.45 2.07 -5.37
N GLN A 17 23.51 2.46 -4.65
CA GLN A 17 24.02 1.68 -3.51
C GLN A 17 23.17 1.91 -2.24
N GLU A 18 22.71 3.15 -2.05
CA GLU A 18 21.96 3.55 -0.85
C GLU A 18 20.46 3.61 -1.11
N PRO A 19 19.62 3.10 -0.20
CA PRO A 19 18.17 3.26 -0.30
C PRO A 19 17.76 4.71 -0.10
N ARG A 20 16.69 5.13 -0.79
CA ARG A 20 16.02 6.42 -0.56
C ARG A 20 14.87 6.24 0.41
N GLN A 21 14.61 7.24 1.26
CA GLN A 21 13.39 7.23 2.06
C GLN A 21 12.19 7.51 1.15
N MET A 22 11.12 6.77 1.36
CA MET A 22 9.88 6.87 0.59
C MET A 22 8.69 6.94 1.53
N GLU A 23 7.77 7.84 1.21
CA GLU A 23 6.52 8.03 1.92
C GLU A 23 5.35 8.15 0.94
N LEU A 24 4.26 7.48 1.28
CA LEU A 24 2.95 7.60 0.65
C LEU A 24 1.98 8.22 1.64
N ARG A 25 1.30 9.29 1.24
CA ARG A 25 0.18 9.89 1.97
C ARG A 25 -1.07 9.74 1.13
N LEU A 26 -1.97 8.86 1.53
CA LEU A 26 -3.07 8.37 0.69
C LEU A 26 -4.42 8.65 1.35
N ASP A 27 -5.38 9.11 0.57
CA ASP A 27 -6.81 9.10 0.89
C ASP A 27 -7.45 7.90 0.16
N VAL A 28 -8.08 7.00 0.90
CA VAL A 28 -8.66 5.75 0.41
C VAL A 28 -10.18 5.80 0.58
N ASP A 29 -10.94 5.77 -0.53
CA ASP A 29 -12.41 5.64 -0.49
C ASP A 29 -12.80 4.16 -0.54
N TRP A 30 -12.93 3.55 0.63
CA TRP A 30 -13.27 2.14 0.75
C TRP A 30 -14.78 1.92 0.78
N ARG A 31 -15.33 1.41 -0.33
CA ARG A 31 -16.75 1.02 -0.46
C ARG A 31 -16.96 -0.48 -0.72
N GLY A 32 -15.89 -1.26 -0.81
CA GLY A 32 -15.93 -2.68 -1.17
C GLY A 32 -14.53 -3.26 -1.34
N GLU A 33 -14.40 -4.38 -2.05
CA GLU A 33 -13.10 -5.05 -2.21
C GLU A 33 -12.06 -4.20 -2.95
N HIS A 34 -12.49 -3.32 -3.86
CA HIS A 34 -11.63 -2.37 -4.57
C HIS A 34 -11.96 -0.94 -4.12
N ALA A 35 -10.96 -0.21 -3.67
CA ALA A 35 -11.06 1.16 -3.19
C ALA A 35 -10.23 2.09 -4.08
N PRO A 36 -10.83 3.15 -4.66
CA PRO A 36 -10.06 4.23 -5.26
C PRO A 36 -9.13 4.89 -4.25
N VAL A 37 -7.93 5.24 -4.72
CA VAL A 37 -6.89 5.91 -3.93
C VAL A 37 -6.44 7.16 -4.63
N ARG A 38 -6.22 8.23 -3.86
CA ARG A 38 -5.52 9.45 -4.29
C ARG A 38 -4.55 9.87 -3.22
N GLY A 39 -3.52 10.63 -3.55
CA GLY A 39 -2.56 11.04 -2.55
C GLY A 39 -1.29 11.68 -3.10
N ILE A 40 -0.24 11.60 -2.30
CA ILE A 40 1.09 12.13 -2.60
C ILE A 40 2.13 11.05 -2.37
N VAL A 41 3.05 10.94 -3.32
CA VAL A 41 4.30 10.17 -3.24
C VAL A 41 5.42 11.16 -2.94
N HIS A 42 6.21 10.87 -1.91
CA HIS A 42 7.44 11.58 -1.60
C HIS A 42 8.59 10.58 -1.55
N VAL A 43 9.67 10.88 -2.29
CA VAL A 43 10.91 10.12 -2.30
C VAL A 43 12.05 11.10 -2.09
N THR A 44 12.99 10.80 -1.20
CA THR A 44 14.13 11.68 -0.95
C THR A 44 14.88 12.00 -2.26
N GLY A 45 15.06 13.30 -2.52
CA GLY A 45 15.72 13.79 -3.72
C GLY A 45 14.81 13.92 -4.95
N TRP A 46 13.52 13.62 -4.86
CA TRP A 46 12.51 13.87 -5.89
C TRP A 46 11.50 14.93 -5.42
N PRO A 47 10.83 15.65 -6.33
CA PRO A 47 9.70 16.49 -5.96
C PRO A 47 8.55 15.64 -5.39
N GLU A 48 7.68 16.24 -4.59
CA GLU A 48 6.41 15.60 -4.23
C GLU A 48 5.55 15.42 -5.48
N MET A 49 4.97 14.23 -5.65
CA MET A 49 4.21 13.88 -6.85
C MET A 49 2.80 13.44 -6.46
N PRO A 50 1.76 14.00 -7.07
CA PRO A 50 0.41 13.48 -6.88
C PRO A 50 0.33 12.06 -7.45
N CYS A 51 -0.39 11.21 -6.73
CA CYS A 51 -0.65 9.84 -7.16
C CYS A 51 -2.14 9.53 -7.13
N HIS A 52 -2.54 8.57 -7.96
CA HIS A 52 -3.88 8.00 -7.98
C HIS A 52 -3.80 6.51 -8.27
N GLY A 53 -4.86 5.77 -8.00
CA GLY A 53 -4.90 4.36 -8.34
C GLY A 53 -5.93 3.60 -7.52
N THR A 54 -5.61 2.35 -7.19
CA THR A 54 -6.53 1.44 -6.51
C THR A 54 -5.86 0.66 -5.40
N MET A 55 -6.64 0.37 -4.37
CA MET A 55 -6.28 -0.58 -3.31
C MET A 55 -7.33 -1.66 -3.26
N ARG A 56 -6.91 -2.90 -3.48
CA ARG A 56 -7.72 -4.09 -3.30
C ARG A 56 -7.50 -4.67 -1.91
N ILE A 57 -8.56 -4.76 -1.11
CA ILE A 57 -8.54 -5.31 0.25
C ILE A 57 -9.43 -6.55 0.29
N ALA A 58 -8.81 -7.73 0.16
CA ALA A 58 -9.50 -9.02 0.06
C ALA A 58 -9.03 -10.01 1.14
N PRO A 59 -9.26 -9.75 2.44
CA PRO A 59 -8.68 -10.52 3.53
C PRO A 59 -9.31 -11.91 3.71
N ILE A 60 -10.56 -12.11 3.31
CA ILE A 60 -11.27 -13.39 3.44
C ILE A 60 -11.07 -14.27 2.21
N ARG A 61 -11.49 -13.78 1.03
CA ARG A 61 -11.49 -14.59 -0.21
C ARG A 61 -10.09 -14.85 -0.76
N ALA A 62 -9.25 -13.82 -0.78
CA ALA A 62 -7.93 -13.89 -1.40
C ALA A 62 -6.76 -13.78 -0.41
N ARG A 63 -7.06 -13.54 0.88
CA ARG A 63 -6.07 -13.27 1.93
C ARG A 63 -4.99 -12.30 1.48
N ARG A 64 -5.37 -11.24 0.76
CA ARG A 64 -4.42 -10.31 0.12
C ARG A 64 -4.87 -8.86 0.18
N ILE A 65 -3.92 -7.97 0.38
CA ILE A 65 -4.03 -6.53 0.09
C ILE A 65 -3.11 -6.25 -1.09
N ARG A 66 -3.60 -5.59 -2.14
CA ARG A 66 -2.79 -5.10 -3.27
C ARG A 66 -3.06 -3.61 -3.45
N TYR A 67 -2.05 -2.83 -3.78
CA TYR A 67 -2.18 -1.43 -4.13
C TYR A 67 -1.42 -1.17 -5.42
N GLN A 68 -2.04 -0.42 -6.32
CA GLN A 68 -1.49 -0.02 -7.60
C GLN A 68 -1.65 1.48 -7.70
N LEU A 69 -0.55 2.21 -7.83
CA LEU A 69 -0.52 3.67 -7.82
C LEU A 69 0.26 4.18 -9.02
N ASP A 70 -0.34 5.10 -9.75
CA ASP A 70 0.26 5.82 -10.86
C ASP A 70 0.61 7.24 -10.43
N PHE A 71 1.82 7.68 -10.78
CA PHE A 71 2.35 9.01 -10.46
C PHE A 71 3.42 9.42 -11.49
N ALA A 72 3.70 10.73 -11.58
CA ALA A 72 4.72 11.29 -12.48
C ALA A 72 4.71 10.72 -13.90
N GLU A 73 3.57 10.90 -14.58
CA GLU A 73 3.18 10.52 -15.95
C GLU A 73 3.42 9.05 -16.36
N ASP A 74 4.54 8.44 -16.01
CA ASP A 74 4.95 7.10 -16.43
C ASP A 74 5.37 6.17 -15.28
N SER A 75 5.29 6.61 -14.02
CA SER A 75 5.73 5.80 -12.88
C SER A 75 4.56 5.02 -12.26
N HIS A 76 4.77 3.72 -12.07
CA HIS A 76 3.77 2.82 -11.50
C HIS A 76 4.36 2.07 -10.30
N LEU A 77 3.64 2.10 -9.18
CA LEU A 77 3.96 1.36 -7.98
C LEU A 77 2.94 0.24 -7.79
N ASP A 78 3.39 -1.01 -7.86
CA ASP A 78 2.56 -2.19 -7.62
C ASP A 78 3.08 -2.95 -6.39
N GLY A 79 2.30 -2.92 -5.32
CA GLY A 79 2.62 -3.63 -4.10
C GLY A 79 1.51 -4.55 -3.65
N TRP A 80 1.90 -5.65 -3.04
CA TRP A 80 0.95 -6.62 -2.51
C TRP A 80 1.47 -7.31 -1.27
N LYS A 81 0.53 -7.78 -0.46
CA LYS A 81 0.81 -8.52 0.75
C LYS A 81 -0.27 -9.54 1.05
N SER A 82 0.14 -10.75 1.40
CA SER A 82 -0.75 -11.72 2.03
C SER A 82 -1.09 -11.30 3.47
N VAL A 83 -2.37 -11.36 3.81
CA VAL A 83 -2.89 -11.06 5.15
C VAL A 83 -3.42 -12.31 5.82
N SER A 84 -2.99 -12.52 7.07
CA SER A 84 -3.55 -13.55 7.95
C SER A 84 -4.58 -12.94 8.88
N LEU A 85 -5.77 -13.53 8.96
CA LEU A 85 -6.82 -13.13 9.90
C LEU A 85 -6.49 -13.47 11.36
N TRP A 86 -5.57 -14.42 11.58
CA TRP A 86 -5.20 -14.91 12.91
C TRP A 86 -4.10 -14.08 13.57
N HIS A 87 -3.15 -13.57 12.76
CA HIS A 87 -2.04 -12.73 13.23
C HIS A 87 -1.93 -11.45 12.38
N PRO A 88 -2.97 -10.60 12.36
CA PRO A 88 -2.97 -9.40 11.53
C PRO A 88 -1.81 -8.46 11.92
N VAL A 89 -1.50 -8.35 13.21
CA VAL A 89 -0.49 -7.42 13.74
C VAL A 89 0.94 -7.78 13.33
N ARG A 90 1.34 -9.07 13.44
CA ARG A 90 2.69 -9.52 13.03
C ARG A 90 2.88 -9.47 11.51
N SER A 91 1.80 -9.56 10.75
CA SER A 91 1.84 -9.58 9.28
C SER A 91 1.77 -8.19 8.66
N MET A 92 1.49 -7.11 9.39
CA MET A 92 1.27 -5.77 8.80
C MET A 92 2.50 -4.86 8.73
N THR A 93 3.69 -5.38 9.02
CA THR A 93 4.92 -4.58 9.25
C THR A 93 5.78 -4.29 8.03
N ARG A 94 5.47 -4.83 6.84
CA ARG A 94 6.26 -4.57 5.62
C ARG A 94 5.45 -4.84 4.36
N LEU A 95 5.33 -3.86 3.47
CA LEU A 95 4.60 -3.90 2.22
C LEU A 95 5.62 -3.78 1.10
N PRO A 96 5.94 -4.89 0.43
CA PRO A 96 6.77 -4.82 -0.76
C PRO A 96 5.98 -4.16 -1.88
N ALA A 97 6.67 -3.35 -2.68
CA ALA A 97 6.18 -2.81 -3.94
C ALA A 97 7.29 -2.83 -4.98
N THR A 98 6.92 -2.97 -6.23
CA THR A 98 7.80 -2.77 -7.38
C THR A 98 7.50 -1.41 -7.96
N LEU A 99 8.54 -0.62 -8.19
CA LEU A 99 8.46 0.63 -8.93
C LEU A 99 8.86 0.35 -10.37
N THR A 100 7.97 0.62 -11.31
CA THR A 100 8.28 0.65 -12.73
C THR A 100 8.15 2.06 -13.28
N ARG A 101 8.89 2.36 -14.35
CA ARG A 101 8.71 3.57 -15.15
C ARG A 101 8.76 3.22 -16.61
N SER A 102 7.75 3.65 -17.38
CA SER A 102 7.63 3.32 -18.80
C SER A 102 7.71 1.80 -19.07
N GLY A 103 7.24 0.99 -18.11
CA GLY A 103 7.28 -0.49 -18.17
C GLY A 103 8.57 -1.15 -17.67
N GLU A 104 9.63 -0.39 -17.40
CA GLU A 104 10.90 -0.92 -16.89
C GLU A 104 10.95 -0.89 -15.36
N ILE A 105 11.52 -1.93 -14.75
CA ILE A 105 11.68 -1.99 -13.28
C ILE A 105 12.80 -1.03 -12.85
N LEU A 106 12.41 0.06 -12.17
CA LEU A 106 13.34 1.01 -11.58
C LEU A 106 13.81 0.61 -10.19
N GLY A 107 13.04 -0.19 -9.45
CA GLY A 107 13.43 -0.57 -8.11
C GLY A 107 12.33 -1.25 -7.29
N VAL A 108 12.65 -1.49 -6.02
CA VAL A 108 11.75 -2.12 -5.06
C VAL A 108 11.59 -1.27 -3.81
N ALA A 109 10.35 -1.08 -3.39
CA ALA A 109 9.99 -0.39 -2.16
C ALA A 109 9.63 -1.38 -1.05
N SER A 110 9.97 -1.04 0.19
CA SER A 110 9.59 -1.76 1.39
C SER A 110 8.96 -0.78 2.37
N LEU A 111 7.64 -0.65 2.29
CA LEU A 111 6.86 0.35 3.05
C LEU A 111 6.20 -0.26 4.29
N ARG A 112 5.76 0.58 5.22
CA ARG A 112 5.03 0.13 6.42
C ARG A 112 3.85 1.05 6.65
N PHE A 113 2.68 0.46 6.89
CA PHE A 113 1.49 1.21 7.32
C PHE A 113 1.76 1.85 8.69
N HIS A 114 1.38 3.11 8.84
CA HIS A 114 1.38 3.79 10.13
C HIS A 114 0.09 3.57 10.91
N LEU A 115 -1.05 3.33 10.24
CA LEU A 115 -2.33 3.16 10.93
C LEU A 115 -2.60 1.70 11.33
N ARG A 116 -2.15 1.38 12.54
CA ARG A 116 -2.59 0.16 13.25
C ARG A 116 -4.04 0.21 13.70
N HIS A 117 -4.78 1.32 13.60
CA HIS A 117 -6.11 1.41 14.22
C HIS A 117 -7.27 1.21 13.23
N ASP A 118 -7.36 2.00 12.15
CA ASP A 118 -8.52 1.93 11.23
C ASP A 118 -8.48 0.70 10.32
N LEU A 119 -7.31 0.37 9.78
CA LEU A 119 -7.13 -0.86 9.03
C LEU A 119 -7.30 -2.10 9.93
N MET A 120 -6.92 -2.03 11.21
CA MET A 120 -7.23 -3.12 12.15
C MET A 120 -8.71 -3.21 12.47
N ARG A 121 -9.42 -2.10 12.69
CA ARG A 121 -10.88 -2.11 12.86
C ARG A 121 -11.57 -2.76 11.66
N LEU A 122 -11.10 -2.45 10.47
CA LEU A 122 -11.55 -3.07 9.23
C LEU A 122 -11.28 -4.59 9.21
N LEU A 123 -10.04 -5.02 9.44
CA LEU A 123 -9.71 -6.46 9.45
C LEU A 123 -10.44 -7.22 10.58
N LEU A 124 -10.65 -6.59 11.73
CA LEU A 124 -11.40 -7.14 12.86
C LEU A 124 -12.91 -7.26 12.55
N SER A 125 -13.50 -6.36 11.74
CA SER A 125 -14.91 -6.49 11.34
C SER A 125 -15.12 -7.74 10.48
N PHE A 126 -14.20 -8.04 9.57
CA PHE A 126 -14.20 -9.28 8.79
C PHE A 126 -14.05 -10.55 9.64
N ARG A 127 -13.28 -10.48 10.74
CA ARG A 127 -13.18 -11.61 11.68
C ARG A 127 -14.53 -11.91 12.34
N ARG A 128 -15.32 -10.89 12.69
CA ARG A 128 -16.63 -11.08 13.33
C ARG A 128 -17.68 -11.62 12.35
N ALA A 129 -17.66 -11.18 11.09
CA ALA A 129 -18.58 -11.68 10.06
C ALA A 129 -18.44 -13.20 9.78
N ARG A 130 -17.28 -13.80 10.07
CA ARG A 130 -17.05 -15.25 9.93
C ARG A 130 -17.68 -16.12 11.03
N TRP A 131 -18.25 -15.54 12.09
CA TRP A 131 -18.89 -16.27 13.19
C TRP A 131 -20.43 -16.30 13.09
N THR A 132 -21.00 -15.68 12.06
CA THR A 132 -22.44 -15.64 11.79
C THR A 132 -22.82 -16.40 10.52
N SER A 133 -22.11 -17.48 10.20
CA SER A 133 -22.45 -18.39 9.09
C SER A 133 -22.44 -19.83 9.56
#